data_AF-A0A7W4VPM2-F1
#
_entry.id   AF-A0A7W4VPM2-F1
#
_cell.length_a   1.000
_cell.length_b   1.000
_cell.length_c   1.000
_cell.angle_alpha   90.00
_cell.angle_beta   90.00
_cell.angle_gamma   90.00
#
_symmetry.space_group_name_H-M   'P 1'
#
loop_
_entity.id
_entity.type
_entity.pdbx_description
1 polymer ?
#
loop_
_entity_poly.entity_id
_entity_poly.type
_entity_poly.pdbx_seq_one_letter_code
_entity_poly.pdbx_strand_id
1 'polypeptide(L)'
;MALSKENAQALNAGFLDFLKAHFPQWLEHVRILRDEDAGQDFLGLTIPDPSGITHEHPLEISTWGEEITVFFGDFHTHFSWPEGFDGSDSYGQIIDFLQALLNEDIIIASVWKEDRMRLSSTAHPGDLTKFSDVPAGDHELRIASWRGTYDRRFPVDWQSYLKASHS
;
A
#
# COMPACT_ATOMS: atom_id res chain seq x y z
N MET A 1 -19.40 -2.92 14.75
CA MET A 1 -20.22 -4.12 14.94
C MET A 1 -19.22 -5.27 14.99
N ALA A 2 -19.07 -5.97 16.11
CA ALA A 2 -18.12 -7.10 16.16
C ALA A 2 -18.65 -8.19 15.23
N LEU A 3 -17.80 -8.62 14.31
CA LEU A 3 -18.20 -9.47 13.19
C LEU A 3 -18.34 -10.93 13.64
N SER A 4 -18.94 -11.77 12.81
CA SER A 4 -18.95 -13.21 13.10
C SER A 4 -17.54 -13.75 12.90
N LYS A 5 -17.07 -14.62 13.81
CA LYS A 5 -15.77 -15.30 13.66
C LYS A 5 -15.66 -16.10 12.35
N GLU A 6 -16.79 -16.52 11.81
CA GLU A 6 -16.89 -17.29 10.57
C GLU A 6 -16.46 -16.47 9.34
N ASN A 7 -16.82 -15.19 9.27
CA ASN A 7 -16.44 -14.31 8.14
C ASN A 7 -14.93 -14.08 8.09
N ALA A 8 -14.32 -13.73 9.22
CA ALA A 8 -12.87 -13.54 9.32
C ALA A 8 -12.09 -14.82 8.94
N GLN A 9 -12.58 -15.99 9.37
CA GLN A 9 -11.98 -17.27 9.00
C GLN A 9 -12.09 -17.57 7.50
N ALA A 10 -13.25 -17.32 6.90
CA ALA A 10 -13.47 -17.51 5.47
C ALA A 10 -12.59 -16.58 4.62
N LEU A 11 -12.49 -15.31 5.02
CA LEU A 11 -11.60 -14.34 4.38
C LEU A 11 -10.14 -14.83 4.44
N ASN A 12 -9.65 -15.15 5.64
CA ASN A 12 -8.27 -15.62 5.82
C ASN A 12 -7.98 -16.87 4.97
N ALA A 13 -8.91 -17.83 4.91
CA ALA A 13 -8.76 -19.02 4.08
C ALA A 13 -8.70 -18.67 2.58
N GLY A 14 -9.62 -17.82 2.10
CA GLY A 14 -9.65 -17.37 0.72
C GLY A 14 -8.37 -16.61 0.34
N PHE A 15 -7.88 -15.74 1.22
CA PHE A 15 -6.65 -15.00 0.98
C PHE A 15 -5.41 -15.90 0.97
N LEU A 16 -5.36 -16.96 1.79
CA LEU A 16 -4.29 -17.96 1.70
C LEU A 16 -4.30 -18.72 0.37
N ASP A 17 -5.49 -19.05 -0.16
CA ASP A 17 -5.60 -19.71 -1.46
C ASP A 17 -5.19 -18.78 -2.61
N PHE A 18 -5.54 -17.50 -2.51
CA PHE A 18 -5.01 -16.47 -3.40
C PHE A 18 -3.48 -16.40 -3.40
N LEU A 19 -2.86 -16.34 -2.21
CA LEU A 19 -1.41 -16.33 -2.09
C LEU A 19 -0.78 -17.59 -2.68
N LYS A 20 -1.34 -18.77 -2.43
CA LYS A 20 -0.84 -20.04 -3.03
C LYS A 20 -0.86 -19.99 -4.56
N ALA A 21 -1.90 -19.37 -5.14
CA ALA A 21 -2.07 -19.32 -6.59
C ALA A 21 -1.15 -18.30 -7.26
N HIS A 22 -0.92 -17.13 -6.65
CA HIS A 22 -0.28 -16.00 -7.31
C HIS A 22 1.08 -15.61 -6.73
N PHE A 23 1.30 -15.82 -5.43
CA PHE A 23 2.50 -15.43 -4.71
C PHE A 23 2.94 -16.53 -3.73
N PRO A 24 3.16 -17.78 -4.17
CA PRO A 24 3.41 -18.92 -3.27
C PRO A 24 4.63 -18.72 -2.38
N GLN A 25 5.62 -17.97 -2.83
CA GLN A 25 6.80 -17.61 -2.05
C GLN A 25 6.47 -16.72 -0.84
N TRP A 26 5.36 -15.97 -0.83
CA TRP A 26 4.99 -15.11 0.29
C TRP A 26 4.37 -15.85 1.47
N LEU A 27 4.01 -17.13 1.30
CA LEU A 27 3.42 -17.94 2.36
C LEU A 27 4.34 -18.06 3.59
N GLU A 28 5.66 -17.98 3.42
CA GLU A 28 6.61 -18.00 4.54
C GLU A 28 6.56 -16.74 5.43
N HIS A 29 6.04 -15.64 4.89
CA HIS A 29 5.91 -14.36 5.58
C HIS A 29 4.56 -14.21 6.30
N VAL A 30 3.62 -15.14 6.10
CA VAL A 30 2.31 -15.10 6.76
C VAL A 30 2.44 -15.26 8.28
N ARG A 31 1.79 -14.38 9.01
CA ARG A 31 1.60 -14.45 10.46
C ARG A 31 0.11 -14.37 10.77
N ILE A 32 -0.34 -15.19 11.72
CA ILE A 32 -1.66 -15.05 12.31
C ILE A 32 -1.51 -14.10 13.50
N LEU A 33 -2.28 -13.02 13.46
CA LEU A 33 -2.31 -11.98 14.48
C LEU A 33 -3.72 -11.96 15.11
N ARG A 34 -3.80 -11.47 16.35
CA ARG A 34 -5.06 -11.38 17.10
C ARG A 34 -5.42 -9.90 17.27
N ASP A 35 -6.64 -9.56 16.90
CA ASP A 35 -7.28 -8.32 17.34
C ASP A 35 -7.70 -8.49 18.80
N GLU A 36 -7.08 -7.74 19.72
CA GLU A 36 -7.34 -7.82 21.15
C GLU A 36 -8.74 -7.30 21.52
N ASP A 37 -9.28 -6.35 20.76
CA ASP A 37 -10.58 -5.72 21.02
C ASP A 37 -11.73 -6.58 20.45
N ALA A 38 -11.58 -7.06 19.22
CA ALA A 38 -12.59 -7.89 18.55
C ALA A 38 -12.46 -9.38 18.91
N GLY A 39 -11.32 -9.81 19.44
CA GLY A 39 -11.03 -11.22 19.73
C GLY A 39 -11.00 -12.09 18.47
N GLN A 40 -10.69 -11.51 17.30
CA GLN A 40 -10.66 -12.19 16.01
C GLN A 40 -9.23 -12.33 15.49
N ASP A 41 -8.98 -13.38 14.72
CA ASP A 41 -7.68 -13.61 14.10
C ASP A 41 -7.67 -13.03 12.69
N PHE A 42 -6.57 -12.39 12.32
CA PHE A 42 -6.32 -11.89 10.97
C PHE A 42 -4.92 -12.32 10.52
N LEU A 43 -4.66 -12.22 9.23
CA LEU A 43 -3.37 -12.50 8.62
C LEU A 43 -2.63 -11.19 8.41
N GLY A 44 -1.36 -11.17 8.79
CA GLY A 44 -0.41 -10.12 8.46
C GLY A 44 0.77 -10.70 7.69
N LEU A 45 1.27 -9.97 6.71
CA LEU A 45 2.50 -10.29 5.98
C LEU A 45 3.35 -9.03 5.88
N THR A 46 4.66 -9.19 6.09
CA THR A 46 5.66 -8.17 5.73
C THR A 46 6.55 -8.79 4.66
N ILE A 47 6.53 -8.23 3.45
CA ILE A 47 7.25 -8.76 2.30
C ILE A 47 8.63 -8.07 2.24
N PRO A 48 9.73 -8.82 2.28
CA PRO A 48 11.06 -8.25 2.15
C PRO A 48 11.33 -7.83 0.70
N ASP A 49 12.07 -6.74 0.53
CA ASP A 49 12.66 -6.40 -0.76
C ASP A 49 13.71 -7.47 -1.13
N PRO A 50 13.61 -8.13 -2.31
CA PRO A 50 14.57 -9.15 -2.72
C PRO A 50 16.01 -8.62 -2.90
N SER A 51 16.19 -7.31 -3.07
CA SER A 51 17.50 -6.66 -3.13
C SER A 51 18.09 -6.34 -1.75
N GLY A 52 17.32 -6.57 -0.68
CA GLY A 52 17.75 -6.34 0.70
C GLY A 52 17.66 -4.88 1.15
N ILE A 53 16.97 -4.01 0.41
CA ILE A 53 16.67 -2.65 0.85
C ILE A 53 15.71 -2.71 2.03
N THR A 54 16.10 -2.08 3.13
CA THR A 54 15.22 -1.89 4.28
C THR A 54 14.42 -0.61 4.08
N HIS A 55 13.12 -0.77 3.90
CA HIS A 55 12.16 0.33 3.89
C HIS A 55 11.78 0.68 5.33
N GLU A 56 11.65 1.98 5.64
CA GLU A 56 11.11 2.43 6.94
C GLU A 56 9.68 1.92 7.14
N HIS A 57 8.90 1.90 6.06
CA HIS A 57 7.57 1.33 5.98
C HIS A 57 7.53 0.30 4.83
N PRO A 58 7.74 -0.99 5.12
CA PRO A 58 7.85 -2.04 4.11
C PRO A 58 6.50 -2.34 3.44
N LEU A 59 6.53 -3.23 2.44
CA LEU A 59 5.30 -3.76 1.86
C LEU A 59 4.65 -4.68 2.90
N GLU A 60 3.49 -4.28 3.40
CA GLU A 60 2.71 -5.07 4.33
C GLU A 60 1.32 -5.34 3.77
N ILE A 61 0.79 -6.52 4.08
CA ILE A 61 -0.56 -6.89 3.70
C ILE A 61 -1.28 -7.42 4.94
N SER A 62 -2.48 -6.92 5.19
CA SER A 62 -3.30 -7.30 6.33
C SER A 62 -4.70 -7.69 5.88
N THR A 63 -5.28 -8.70 6.52
CA THR A 63 -6.69 -9.06 6.38
C THR A 63 -7.58 -8.50 7.51
N TRP A 64 -7.01 -7.64 8.35
CA TRP A 64 -7.75 -7.00 9.44
C TRP A 64 -8.86 -6.12 8.88
N GLY A 65 -10.03 -6.11 9.56
CA GLY A 65 -11.16 -5.26 9.16
C GLY A 65 -12.06 -5.82 8.06
N GLU A 66 -12.00 -7.12 7.77
CA GLU A 66 -12.79 -7.79 6.69
C GLU A 66 -12.46 -7.32 5.27
N GLU A 67 -11.23 -6.86 5.06
CA GLU A 67 -10.74 -6.39 3.78
C GLU A 67 -9.26 -6.76 3.62
N ILE A 68 -8.75 -6.66 2.40
CA ILE A 68 -7.31 -6.73 2.16
C ILE A 68 -6.78 -5.31 2.16
N THR A 69 -5.95 -4.98 3.15
CA THR A 69 -5.23 -3.71 3.17
C THR A 69 -3.79 -3.93 2.75
N VAL A 70 -3.33 -3.19 1.75
CA VAL A 70 -1.93 -3.19 1.30
C VAL A 70 -1.29 -1.88 1.72
N PHE A 71 -0.18 -1.96 2.44
CA PHE A 71 0.63 -0.84 2.91
C PHE A 71 1.97 -0.83 2.17
N PHE A 72 2.46 0.34 1.79
CA PHE A 72 3.85 0.54 1.39
C PHE A 72 4.23 2.02 1.50
N GLY A 73 5.38 2.31 2.08
CA GLY A 73 5.74 3.69 2.42
C GLY A 73 4.68 4.31 3.35
N ASP A 74 4.32 5.56 3.09
CA ASP A 74 3.29 6.27 3.86
C ASP A 74 1.87 6.12 3.27
N PHE A 75 1.68 5.14 2.39
CA PHE A 75 0.42 4.90 1.70
C PHE A 75 -0.15 3.53 2.06
N HIS A 76 -1.48 3.47 2.09
CA HIS A 76 -2.19 2.22 2.10
C HIS A 76 -3.45 2.32 1.25
N THR A 77 -3.91 1.18 0.76
CA THR A 77 -5.17 1.05 0.03
C THR A 77 -5.91 -0.19 0.51
N HIS A 78 -7.23 -0.11 0.42
CA HIS A 78 -8.15 -1.13 0.90
C HIS A 78 -8.85 -1.76 -0.29
N PHE A 79 -8.90 -3.08 -0.31
CA PHE A 79 -9.63 -3.86 -1.28
C PHE A 79 -10.71 -4.67 -0.57
N SER A 80 -11.97 -4.49 -0.99
CA SER A 80 -13.06 -5.36 -0.56
C SER A 80 -12.76 -6.81 -0.91
N TRP A 81 -13.31 -7.77 -0.17
CA TRP A 81 -13.05 -9.18 -0.40
C TRP A 81 -14.31 -10.04 -0.23
N PRO A 82 -14.54 -11.08 -1.06
CA PRO A 82 -13.80 -11.44 -2.29
C PRO A 82 -14.14 -10.57 -3.51
N GLU A 83 -15.22 -9.80 -3.44
CA GLU A 83 -15.71 -8.92 -4.50
C GLU A 83 -15.90 -7.50 -3.94
N GLY A 84 -15.83 -6.50 -4.81
CA GLY A 84 -16.21 -5.13 -4.51
C GLY A 84 -17.69 -5.02 -4.12
N PHE A 85 -18.06 -3.93 -3.44
CA PHE A 85 -19.47 -3.61 -3.17
C PHE A 85 -20.33 -3.50 -4.44
N ASP A 86 -19.70 -3.24 -5.58
CA ASP A 86 -20.29 -3.17 -6.91
C ASP A 86 -20.18 -4.48 -7.72
N GLY A 87 -19.66 -5.56 -7.12
CA GLY A 87 -19.38 -6.83 -7.77
C GLY A 87 -18.10 -6.83 -8.60
N SER A 88 -17.22 -5.83 -8.44
CA SER A 88 -15.94 -5.79 -9.13
C SER A 88 -14.99 -6.89 -8.64
N ASP A 89 -14.11 -7.33 -9.54
CA ASP A 89 -13.10 -8.35 -9.27
C ASP A 89 -11.99 -7.78 -8.39
N SER A 90 -12.07 -8.01 -7.08
CA SER A 90 -11.04 -7.60 -6.13
C SER A 90 -9.72 -8.36 -6.32
N TYR A 91 -9.77 -9.60 -6.82
CA TYR A 91 -8.56 -10.40 -7.04
C TYR A 91 -7.68 -9.75 -8.10
N GLY A 92 -8.27 -9.43 -9.25
CA GLY A 92 -7.59 -8.73 -10.34
C GLY A 92 -6.98 -7.40 -9.87
N GLN A 93 -7.75 -6.60 -9.12
CA GLN A 93 -7.28 -5.30 -8.61
C GLN A 93 -6.09 -5.42 -7.66
N ILE A 94 -6.10 -6.39 -6.74
CA ILE A 94 -4.98 -6.64 -5.83
C ILE A 94 -3.74 -7.07 -6.62
N ILE A 95 -3.90 -7.99 -7.58
CA ILE A 95 -2.79 -8.46 -8.43
C ILE A 95 -2.19 -7.30 -9.22
N ASP A 96 -3.03 -6.52 -9.89
CA ASP A 96 -2.60 -5.39 -10.72
C ASP A 96 -1.85 -4.35 -9.89
N PHE A 97 -2.38 -4.01 -8.70
CA PHE A 97 -1.73 -3.09 -7.78
C PHE A 97 -0.37 -3.61 -7.30
N LEU A 98 -0.30 -4.86 -6.83
CA LEU A 98 0.93 -5.46 -6.35
C LEU A 98 1.97 -5.57 -7.47
N GLN A 99 1.58 -5.98 -8.66
CA GLN A 99 2.48 -6.06 -9.81
C GLN A 99 3.00 -4.68 -10.20
N ALA A 100 2.12 -3.67 -10.28
CA ALA A 100 2.52 -2.31 -10.59
C ALA A 100 3.50 -1.76 -9.53
N LEU A 101 3.28 -2.06 -8.26
CA LEU A 101 4.19 -1.66 -7.18
C LEU A 101 5.55 -2.36 -7.28
N LEU A 102 5.56 -3.70 -7.39
CA LEU A 102 6.77 -4.51 -7.42
C LEU A 102 7.62 -4.26 -8.67
N ASN A 103 6.98 -3.91 -9.79
CA ASN A 103 7.65 -3.53 -11.02
C ASN A 103 8.09 -2.06 -11.03
N GLU A 104 7.68 -1.28 -10.03
CA GLU A 104 7.85 0.18 -9.97
C GLU A 104 7.18 0.93 -11.13
N ASP A 105 6.07 0.38 -11.66
CA ASP A 105 5.17 1.07 -12.59
C ASP A 105 4.33 2.14 -11.87
N ILE A 106 4.15 1.98 -10.57
CA ILE A 106 3.68 3.01 -9.64
C ILE A 106 4.72 3.25 -8.54
N ILE A 107 4.69 4.46 -8.00
CA ILE A 107 5.46 4.93 -6.85
C ILE A 107 4.52 5.55 -5.82
N ILE A 108 5.00 5.66 -4.58
CA ILE A 108 4.28 6.34 -3.51
C ILE A 108 4.83 7.75 -3.36
N ALA A 109 3.95 8.73 -3.42
CA ALA A 109 4.23 10.13 -3.16
C ALA A 109 3.52 10.53 -1.87
N SER A 110 4.27 10.96 -0.85
CA SER A 110 3.73 11.48 0.39
C SER A 110 4.22 12.91 0.66
N VAL A 111 3.29 13.79 1.00
CA VAL A 111 3.61 15.19 1.32
C VAL A 111 3.52 15.40 2.82
N TRP A 112 4.57 16.00 3.37
CA TRP A 112 4.76 16.21 4.79
C TRP A 112 4.87 17.69 5.09
N LYS A 113 4.37 18.11 6.25
CA LYS A 113 4.69 19.40 6.85
C LYS A 113 5.25 19.12 8.23
N GLU A 114 6.54 19.44 8.42
CA GLU A 114 7.28 19.00 9.60
C GLU A 114 7.15 17.46 9.75
N ASP A 115 6.74 16.97 10.92
CA ASP A 115 6.59 15.54 11.21
C ASP A 115 5.18 15.00 10.95
N ARG A 116 4.34 15.74 10.20
CA ARG A 116 2.96 15.33 9.91
C ARG A 116 2.73 15.12 8.43
N MET A 117 2.38 13.90 8.06
CA MET A 117 1.87 13.60 6.72
C MET A 117 0.56 14.36 6.48
N ARG A 118 0.47 15.00 5.33
CA ARG A 118 -0.70 15.76 4.86
C ARG A 118 -1.50 14.97 3.83
N LEU A 119 -0.80 14.24 2.97
CA LEU A 119 -1.37 13.46 1.88
C LEU A 119 -0.41 12.34 1.50
N SER A 120 -0.93 11.20 1.09
CA SER A 120 -0.21 10.22 0.29
C SER A 120 -1.06 9.75 -0.89
N SER A 121 -0.40 9.43 -2.00
CA SER A 121 -1.03 8.98 -3.23
C SER A 121 -0.07 8.11 -4.04
N THR A 122 -0.60 7.32 -4.96
CA THR A 122 0.19 6.69 -6.01
C THR A 122 0.42 7.65 -7.17
N ALA A 123 1.53 7.48 -7.88
CA ALA A 123 1.85 8.19 -9.12
C ALA A 123 2.62 7.27 -10.06
N HIS A 124 2.65 7.57 -11.36
CA HIS A 124 3.56 6.90 -12.28
C HIS A 124 4.95 7.56 -12.22
N PRO A 125 6.05 6.80 -12.39
CA PRO A 125 7.38 7.40 -12.43
C PRO A 125 7.56 8.46 -13.53
N GLY A 126 6.81 8.34 -14.63
CA GLY A 126 6.79 9.34 -15.70
C GLY A 126 6.25 10.71 -15.26
N ASP A 127 5.47 10.78 -14.19
CA ASP A 127 4.93 12.04 -13.64
C ASP A 127 5.91 12.74 -12.70
N LEU A 128 7.07 12.14 -12.40
CA LEU A 128 8.04 12.69 -11.45
C LEU A 128 8.59 14.05 -11.88
N THR A 129 8.61 14.35 -13.18
CA THR A 129 9.01 15.66 -13.70
C THR A 129 8.02 16.76 -13.30
N LYS A 130 6.71 16.44 -13.24
CA LYS A 130 5.68 17.38 -12.79
C LYS A 130 5.94 17.83 -11.36
N PHE A 131 6.42 16.92 -10.51
CA PHE A 131 6.75 17.24 -9.13
C PHE A 131 8.05 18.02 -8.99
N SER A 132 9.07 17.72 -9.80
CA SER A 132 10.33 18.48 -9.76
C SER A 132 10.18 19.92 -10.23
N ASP A 133 9.16 20.22 -11.03
CA ASP A 133 8.86 21.57 -11.52
C ASP A 133 8.07 22.40 -10.49
N VAL A 134 7.59 21.78 -9.40
CA VAL A 134 6.91 22.49 -8.31
C VAL A 134 7.93 23.37 -7.58
N PRO A 135 7.66 24.68 -7.38
CA PRO A 135 8.53 25.55 -6.60
C PRO A 135 8.75 25.03 -5.18
N ALA A 136 9.94 25.25 -4.62
CA ALA A 136 10.22 24.91 -3.23
C ALA A 136 9.32 25.71 -2.26
N GLY A 137 8.87 25.05 -1.19
CA GLY A 137 8.01 25.63 -0.15
C GLY A 137 8.29 25.05 1.24
N ASP A 138 7.31 25.14 2.14
CA ASP A 138 7.39 24.69 3.53
C ASP A 138 6.95 23.23 3.75
N HIS A 139 6.64 22.50 2.68
CA HIS A 139 6.32 21.08 2.72
C HIS A 139 7.44 20.26 2.10
N GLU A 140 7.56 19.00 2.50
CA GLU A 140 8.48 18.03 1.92
C GLU A 140 7.68 16.97 1.16
N LEU A 141 7.99 16.79 -0.13
CA LEU A 141 7.52 15.63 -0.89
C LEU A 141 8.54 14.50 -0.73
N ARG A 142 8.07 13.34 -0.30
CA ARG A 142 8.84 12.09 -0.22
C ARG A 142 8.30 11.14 -1.27
N ILE A 143 9.21 10.63 -2.11
CA ILE A 143 8.91 9.57 -3.07
C ILE A 143 9.55 8.29 -2.54
N ALA A 144 8.75 7.22 -2.48
CA ALA A 144 9.18 5.87 -2.18
C ALA A 144 8.79 4.93 -3.32
N SER A 145 9.70 4.03 -3.66
CA SER A 145 9.58 3.04 -4.73
C SER A 145 10.07 1.68 -4.24
N TRP A 146 9.50 0.60 -4.76
CA TRP A 146 9.75 -0.74 -4.22
C TRP A 146 11.24 -1.10 -4.14
N ARG A 147 12.02 -0.83 -5.20
CA ARG A 147 13.47 -1.12 -5.25
C ARG A 147 14.33 0.11 -4.97
N GLY A 148 13.73 1.19 -4.49
CA GLY A 148 14.41 2.45 -4.24
C GLY A 148 14.85 3.22 -5.50
N THR A 149 14.49 2.76 -6.71
CA THR A 149 14.96 3.34 -7.99
C THR A 149 14.61 4.81 -8.13
N TYR A 150 13.45 5.20 -7.58
CA TYR A 150 12.90 6.55 -7.72
C TYR A 150 12.92 7.36 -6.43
N ASP A 151 13.51 6.81 -5.37
CA ASP A 151 13.48 7.41 -4.03
C ASP A 151 14.13 8.78 -4.01
N ARG A 152 13.39 9.76 -3.51
CA ARG A 152 13.86 11.14 -3.41
C ARG A 152 13.01 11.93 -2.43
N ARG A 153 13.61 13.00 -1.91
CA ARG A 153 12.94 13.98 -1.04
C ARG A 153 13.28 15.38 -1.52
N PHE A 154 12.30 16.25 -1.61
CA PHE A 154 12.54 17.65 -1.97
C PHE A 154 11.43 18.58 -1.45
N PRO A 155 11.76 19.85 -1.17
CA PRO A 155 10.78 20.81 -0.70
C PRO A 155 9.81 21.18 -1.83
N VAL A 156 8.54 21.36 -1.49
CA VAL A 156 7.47 21.75 -2.41
C VAL A 156 6.54 22.80 -1.77
N ASP A 157 6.08 23.73 -2.60
CA ASP A 157 4.95 24.60 -2.26
C ASP A 157 3.64 23.81 -2.35
N TRP A 158 2.88 23.80 -1.27
CA TRP A 158 1.66 23.00 -1.15
C TRP A 158 0.62 23.31 -2.23
N GLN A 159 0.39 24.59 -2.52
CA GLN A 159 -0.64 25.00 -3.48
C GLN A 159 -0.24 24.64 -4.91
N SER A 160 1.04 24.75 -5.23
CA SER A 160 1.59 24.35 -6.53
C SER A 160 1.60 22.84 -6.70
N TYR A 161 1.94 22.09 -5.64
CA TYR A 161 1.85 20.62 -5.63
C TYR A 161 0.43 20.13 -5.92
N LEU A 162 -0.59 20.65 -5.22
CA LEU A 162 -1.99 20.26 -5.43
C LEU A 162 -2.47 20.49 -6.86
N LYS A 163 -1.96 21.53 -7.54
CA LYS A 163 -2.28 21.78 -8.95
C LYS A 163 -1.61 20.76 -9.87
N ALA A 164 -0.34 20.45 -9.62
CA ALA A 164 0.43 19.50 -10.42
C ALA A 164 -0.07 18.06 -10.27
N SER A 165 -0.60 17.68 -9.11
CA SER A 165 -1.12 16.33 -8.85
C SER A 165 -2.53 16.09 -9.41
N HIS A 166 -3.20 17.12 -9.92
CA HIS A 166 -4.57 17.03 -10.47
C HIS A 166 -4.65 17.43 -11.96
N SER A 167 -3.49 17.54 -12.62
CA SER A 167 -3.32 17.91 -14.03
C SER A 167 -2.77 16.77 -14.89
#